data_AF-A0A2N9NE41-F1
#
_entry.id   AF-A0A2N9NE41-F1
#
_cell.length_a   1.000
_cell.length_b   1.000
_cell.length_c   1.000
_cell.angle_alpha   90.00
_cell.angle_beta   90.00
_cell.angle_gamma   90.00
#
_symmetry.space_group_name_H-M   'P 1'
#
loop_
_entity.id
_entity.type
_entity.pdbx_description
1 polymer ?
#
loop_
_entity_poly.entity_id
_entity_poly.type
_entity_poly.pdbx_seq_one_letter_code
_entity_poly.pdbx_strand_id
1 'polypeptide(L)'
;MRIWYPVSERIKMRNGDTMLIMVKDGEVIHFTPDMSLPHSEFVRRATGQLPAGAWVGTVSKLDGEVAAISSKHFFGYQLPAPPEVAEAVRKTFE
;
A
#
# COMPACT_ATOMS: atom_id res chain seq x y z
N MET A 1 35.36 8.00 -10.48
CA MET A 1 34.52 7.57 -9.34
C MET A 1 33.15 8.20 -9.52
N ARG A 2 32.13 7.45 -9.96
CA ARG A 2 30.75 7.94 -10.07
C ARG A 2 29.97 7.40 -8.86
N ILE A 3 29.53 8.32 -8.01
CA ILE A 3 28.62 8.01 -6.90
C ILE A 3 27.23 7.87 -7.53
N TRP A 4 26.64 6.69 -7.43
CA TRP A 4 25.25 6.46 -7.79
C TRP A 4 24.39 6.93 -6.61
N TYR A 5 23.61 8.00 -6.79
CA TYR A 5 22.47 8.25 -5.92
C TYR A 5 21.37 7.26 -6.32
N PRO A 6 20.83 6.43 -5.42
CA PRO A 6 19.58 5.75 -5.72
C PRO A 6 18.50 6.84 -5.80
N VAL A 7 18.09 7.20 -7.01
CA VAL A 7 16.81 7.87 -7.19
C VAL A 7 15.78 6.80 -6.91
N SER A 8 15.27 6.74 -5.68
CA SER A 8 14.03 6.01 -5.42
C SER A 8 12.94 6.78 -6.16
N GLU A 9 12.66 6.43 -7.41
CA GLU A 9 11.50 6.96 -8.12
C GLU A 9 10.25 6.39 -7.43
N ARG A 10 9.67 7.20 -6.54
CA ARG A 10 8.40 6.88 -5.91
C ARG A 10 7.29 6.89 -6.95
N ILE A 11 6.27 6.09 -6.72
CA ILE A 11 5.09 6.02 -7.58
C ILE A 11 4.27 7.29 -7.37
N LYS A 12 4.16 8.11 -8.41
CA LYS A 12 3.39 9.35 -8.38
C LYS A 12 1.90 9.07 -8.36
N MET A 13 1.24 9.54 -7.30
CA MET A 13 -0.21 9.58 -7.17
C MET A 13 -0.71 11.00 -7.46
N ARG A 14 -1.85 11.09 -8.13
CA ARG A 14 -2.63 12.33 -8.27
C ARG A 14 -3.54 12.46 -7.07
N ASN A 15 -3.93 13.69 -6.73
CA ASN A 15 -4.97 13.87 -5.72
C ASN A 15 -6.27 13.21 -6.20
N GLY A 16 -6.88 12.42 -5.32
CA GLY A 16 -8.02 11.56 -5.62
C GLY A 16 -7.64 10.12 -5.98
N ASP A 17 -6.38 9.82 -6.30
CA ASP A 17 -5.96 8.47 -6.61
C ASP A 17 -6.09 7.57 -5.38
N THR A 18 -6.51 6.33 -5.63
CA THR A 18 -6.67 5.30 -4.62
C THR A 18 -6.21 3.96 -5.19
N MET A 19 -5.51 3.18 -4.38
CA MET A 19 -5.00 1.86 -4.76
C MET A 19 -5.18 0.86 -3.62
N LEU A 20 -5.36 -0.41 -3.97
CA LEU A 20 -5.21 -1.51 -3.03
C LEU A 20 -3.72 -1.80 -2.86
N ILE A 21 -3.28 -2.06 -1.63
CA ILE A 21 -1.88 -2.35 -1.32
C ILE A 21 -1.75 -3.53 -0.36
N MET A 22 -0.64 -4.24 -0.48
CA MET A 22 -0.16 -5.23 0.48
C MET A 22 1.23 -4.84 0.93
N VAL A 23 1.46 -4.85 2.24
CA VAL A 23 2.73 -4.47 2.87
C VAL A 23 3.26 -5.63 3.68
N LYS A 24 4.54 -5.94 3.58
CA LYS A 24 5.19 -6.96 4.40
C LYS A 24 6.63 -6.53 4.65
N ASP A 25 7.12 -6.76 5.87
CA ASP A 25 8.51 -6.46 6.26
C ASP A 25 8.94 -5.01 5.95
N GLY A 26 8.01 -4.04 6.06
CA GLY A 26 8.28 -2.62 5.82
C GLY A 26 8.28 -2.21 4.34
N GLU A 27 7.82 -3.07 3.43
CA GLU A 27 7.79 -2.82 1.99
C GLU A 27 6.41 -3.08 1.40
N VAL A 28 6.00 -2.26 0.42
CA VAL A 28 4.81 -2.51 -0.39
C VAL A 28 5.14 -3.62 -1.39
N ILE A 29 4.63 -4.83 -1.14
CA ILE A 29 4.95 -6.02 -1.96
C ILE A 29 4.00 -6.20 -3.15
N HIS A 30 2.78 -5.66 -3.06
CA HIS A 30 1.82 -5.64 -4.17
C HIS A 30 0.97 -4.38 -4.10
N PHE A 31 0.59 -3.83 -5.26
CA PHE A 31 -0.40 -2.77 -5.36
C PHE A 31 -1.19 -2.85 -6.67
N THR A 32 -2.40 -2.30 -6.69
CA THR A 32 -3.20 -2.15 -7.91
C THR A 32 -4.14 -0.95 -7.82
N PRO A 33 -4.31 -0.17 -8.90
CA PRO A 33 -5.35 0.87 -8.98
C PRO A 33 -6.74 0.28 -9.30
N ASP A 34 -6.86 -1.03 -9.52
CA ASP A 34 -8.14 -1.67 -9.81
C ASP A 34 -9.03 -1.77 -8.56
N MET A 35 -9.74 -0.68 -8.30
CA MET A 35 -10.69 -0.55 -7.19
C MET A 35 -12.01 -1.30 -7.42
N SER A 36 -12.18 -2.01 -8.54
CA SER A 36 -13.31 -2.94 -8.73
C SER A 36 -13.15 -4.21 -7.88
N LEU A 37 -11.93 -4.49 -7.39
CA LEU A 37 -11.63 -5.66 -6.57
C LEU A 37 -11.86 -5.38 -5.08
N PRO A 38 -12.50 -6.29 -4.33
CA PRO A 38 -12.39 -6.29 -2.87
C PRO A 38 -10.98 -6.73 -2.44
N HIS A 39 -10.55 -6.34 -1.22
CA HIS A 39 -9.23 -6.73 -0.69
C HIS A 39 -8.98 -8.25 -0.73
N SER A 40 -10.01 -9.06 -0.47
CA SER A 40 -9.91 -10.53 -0.50
C SER A 40 -9.57 -11.07 -1.88
N GLU A 41 -10.18 -10.52 -2.94
CA GLU A 41 -9.91 -10.93 -4.31
C GLU A 41 -8.54 -10.41 -4.78
N PHE A 42 -8.16 -9.20 -4.39
CA PHE A 42 -6.81 -8.68 -4.61
C PHE A 42 -5.75 -9.61 -4.02
N VAL A 43 -5.90 -10.00 -2.75
CA VAL A 43 -5.01 -10.95 -2.07
C VAL A 43 -5.00 -12.30 -2.78
N ARG A 44 -6.18 -12.85 -3.12
CA ARG A 44 -6.29 -14.14 -3.81
C ARG A 44 -5.56 -14.14 -5.15
N ARG A 45 -5.66 -13.05 -5.92
CA ARG A 45 -4.97 -12.92 -7.21
C ARG A 45 -3.47 -12.69 -7.08
N ALA A 46 -3.05 -11.91 -6.09
CA ALA A 46 -1.65 -11.55 -5.90
C ALA A 46 -0.83 -12.70 -5.30
N THR A 47 -1.34 -13.33 -4.24
CA THR A 47 -0.57 -14.28 -3.42
C THR A 47 -1.36 -15.54 -3.04
N GLY A 48 -2.61 -15.69 -3.50
CA GLY A 48 -3.51 -16.79 -3.12
C GLY A 48 -4.14 -16.61 -1.75
N GLN A 49 -3.33 -16.31 -0.73
CA GLN A 49 -3.75 -15.96 0.63
C GLN A 49 -2.88 -14.84 1.18
N LEU A 50 -3.34 -14.12 2.21
CA LEU A 50 -2.55 -13.06 2.81
C LEU A 50 -1.31 -13.68 3.47
N PRO A 51 -0.08 -13.33 3.07
CA PRO A 51 1.11 -13.90 3.67
C PRO A 51 1.17 -13.62 5.18
N ALA A 52 1.75 -14.53 5.95
CA ALA A 52 1.93 -14.32 7.38
C ALA A 52 2.74 -13.04 7.66
N GLY A 53 2.26 -12.23 8.59
CA GLY A 53 2.86 -10.93 8.92
C GLY A 53 2.62 -9.83 7.89
N ALA A 54 1.90 -10.10 6.80
CA ALA A 54 1.54 -9.07 5.83
C ALA A 54 0.32 -8.28 6.30
N TRP A 55 0.30 -7.02 5.88
CA TRP A 55 -0.79 -6.08 6.02
C TRP A 55 -1.45 -5.83 4.66
N VAL A 56 -2.76 -5.64 4.62
CA VAL A 56 -3.49 -5.31 3.39
C VAL A 56 -4.48 -4.19 3.64
N GLY A 57 -4.58 -3.27 2.69
CA GLY A 57 -5.47 -2.14 2.83
C GLY A 57 -5.54 -1.30 1.58
N THR A 58 -5.94 -0.06 1.77
CA THR A 58 -6.10 0.92 0.70
C THR A 58 -5.20 2.09 1.00
N VAL A 59 -4.46 2.57 0.00
CA VAL A 59 -3.75 3.85 0.03
C VAL A 59 -4.51 4.85 -0.84
N SER A 60 -4.61 6.09 -0.37
CA SER A 60 -5.24 7.19 -1.10
C SER A 60 -4.38 8.44 -0.97
N LYS A 61 -4.36 9.25 -2.03
CA LYS A 61 -3.78 10.59 -1.96
C LYS A 61 -4.90 11.62 -1.93
N LEU A 62 -5.05 12.34 -0.83
CA LEU A 62 -6.09 13.35 -0.62
C LEU A 62 -5.44 14.63 -0.09
N ASP A 63 -5.80 15.76 -0.69
CA ASP A 63 -5.26 17.08 -0.32
C ASP A 63 -3.72 17.15 -0.27
N GLY A 64 -3.05 16.40 -1.16
CA GLY A 64 -1.59 16.32 -1.22
C GLY A 64 -0.96 15.29 -0.28
N GLU A 65 -1.73 14.70 0.63
CA GLU A 65 -1.26 13.75 1.64
C GLU A 65 -1.55 12.30 1.24
N VAL A 66 -0.57 11.42 1.41
CA VAL A 66 -0.72 9.98 1.18
C VAL A 66 -1.06 9.31 2.51
N ALA A 67 -2.24 8.69 2.58
CA ALA A 67 -2.73 7.99 3.76
C ALA A 67 -3.14 6.55 3.40
N ALA A 68 -2.97 5.63 4.34
CA ALA A 68 -3.38 4.24 4.19
C ALA A 68 -4.34 3.80 5.31
N ILE A 69 -5.32 2.98 4.95
CA ILE A 69 -6.35 2.46 5.84
C ILE A 69 -6.43 0.94 5.76
N SER A 70 -6.67 0.29 6.90
CA SER A 70 -6.70 -1.17 7.00
C SER A 70 -7.93 -1.80 6.35
N SER A 71 -7.76 -3.03 5.84
CA SER A 71 -8.89 -3.83 5.36
C SER A 71 -9.77 -4.32 6.51
N LYS A 72 -11.05 -3.95 6.49
CA LYS A 72 -12.06 -4.49 7.43
C LYS A 72 -12.17 -6.02 7.33
N HIS A 73 -12.02 -6.58 6.14
CA HIS A 73 -12.19 -8.01 5.92
C HIS A 73 -11.11 -8.83 6.66
N PHE A 74 -9.85 -8.38 6.61
CA PHE A 74 -8.72 -9.10 7.20
C PHE A 74 -8.50 -8.78 8.69
N PHE A 75 -8.86 -7.57 9.14
CA PHE A 75 -8.58 -7.12 10.50
C PHE A 75 -9.83 -6.93 11.38
N GLY A 76 -11.03 -7.01 10.80
CA GLY A 76 -12.29 -6.76 11.52
C GLY A 76 -12.62 -5.27 11.72
N TYR A 77 -11.70 -4.37 11.41
CA TYR A 77 -11.86 -2.91 11.57
C TYR A 77 -11.14 -2.12 10.46
N GLN A 78 -11.53 -0.85 10.33
CA GLN A 78 -10.83 0.13 9.50
C GLN A 78 -10.19 1.17 10.42
N LEU A 79 -8.86 1.16 10.47
CA LEU A 79 -8.05 2.12 11.20
C LEU A 79 -6.97 2.68 10.26
N PRO A 80 -6.37 3.84 10.58
CA PRO A 80 -5.13 4.27 9.95
C PRO A 80 -4.09 3.14 9.99
N ALA A 81 -3.28 3.06 8.93
CA ALA A 81 -2.19 2.12 8.87
C ALA A 81 -1.25 2.29 10.09
N PRO A 82 -0.74 1.17 10.66
CA PRO A 82 0.32 1.22 11.66
C PRO A 82 1.52 2.04 11.18
N PRO A 83 2.32 2.64 12.09
CA PRO A 83 3.44 3.50 11.73
C PRO A 83 4.39 2.88 10.69
N GLU A 84 4.75 1.62 10.85
CA GLU A 84 5.65 0.87 9.97
C GLU A 84 5.07 0.70 8.55
N VAL A 85 3.74 0.52 8.43
CA VAL A 85 3.05 0.46 7.15
C VAL A 85 2.97 1.84 6.51
N ALA A 86 2.68 2.87 7.30
CA ALA A 86 2.64 4.25 6.83
C ALA A 86 4.03 4.70 6.31
N GLU A 87 5.11 4.27 6.95
CA GLU A 87 6.47 4.49 6.47
C GLU A 87 6.76 3.75 5.16
N ALA A 88 6.37 2.48 5.05
CA ALA A 88 6.48 1.73 3.80
C ALA A 88 5.77 2.44 2.65
N VAL A 89 4.54 2.89 2.90
CA VAL A 89 3.72 3.63 1.93
C VAL A 89 4.39 4.94 1.51
N ARG A 90 4.91 5.74 2.44
CA ARG A 90 5.61 7.00 2.11
C ARG A 90 6.96 6.80 1.40
N LYS A 91 7.57 5.62 1.54
CA LYS A 91 8.78 5.25 0.78
C LYS A 91 8.43 4.83 -0.65
N THR A 92 7.22 4.31 -0.88
CA THR A 92 6.76 3.79 -2.18
C THR A 92 5.98 4.80 -3.01
N PHE A 93 5.12 5.63 -2.40
CA PHE A 93 4.20 6.51 -3.10
C PHE A 93 4.47 7.99 -2.77
N GLU A 94 4.27 8.88 -3.74
CA GLU A 94 4.36 10.33 -3.58
C GLU A 94 3.23 11.13 -4.22
#